data_AF-A0A7S2H7V5-F1
#
_entry.id   AF-A0A7S2H7V5-F1
#
_cell.length_a   1.000
_cell.length_b   1.000
_cell.length_c   1.000
_cell.angle_alpha   90.00
_cell.angle_beta   90.00
_cell.angle_gamma   90.00
#
_symmetry.space_group_name_H-M   'P 1'
#
loop_
_entity.id
_entity.type
_entity.pdbx_description
1 polymer ?
#
loop_
_entity_poly.entity_id
_entity_poly.type
_entity_poly.pdbx_seq_one_letter_code
_entity_poly.pdbx_strand_id
1 'polypeptide(L)'
;QQQYPAMADPVDRLTVASGPVDPVDLRRAIQHFGSEEVMDNLIARFPATIRATTVQLKAAHRLGRQDDQVCLLYQLRGAASWICADALSEAAVAMLDAVSTAECSPEQCMRAFNRLTEEVERTCQTIERHCEGAPAPPNSSTPSTISSGSTSTSAGEPSMSRSDGSTSPSAGELPMSRSDLDDVLQIIKVWENDNSLFHSMAKRFPEHFDRNLKKMQACAKERDWSELIRRAHSLKCGAAMMGAMGLSGAAAALEMALTGAKQPEVDNVQALLAVMMVEGEKVCKRLSEVLGYLTVTAKAIKANTASLSVNDVIRST
;
A
#
# COMPACT_ATOMS: atom_id res chain seq x y z
N GLN A 1 25.04 12.66 -45.24
CA GLN A 1 23.81 12.15 -44.60
C GLN A 1 24.17 10.89 -43.84
N GLN A 2 24.48 11.02 -42.54
CA GLN A 2 24.64 9.86 -41.66
C GLN A 2 23.26 9.52 -41.09
N GLN A 3 22.71 8.37 -41.47
CA GLN A 3 21.50 7.81 -40.87
C GLN A 3 21.84 7.34 -39.46
N TYR A 4 21.30 8.00 -38.44
CA TYR A 4 21.27 7.45 -37.09
C TYR A 4 20.26 6.29 -37.05
N PRO A 5 20.61 5.14 -36.46
CA PRO A 5 19.66 4.04 -36.29
C PRO A 5 18.52 4.51 -35.39
N ALA A 6 17.29 4.22 -35.80
CA ALA A 6 16.09 4.52 -35.02
C ALA A 6 16.24 3.91 -33.62
N MET A 7 16.19 4.77 -32.59
CA MET A 7 16.11 4.33 -31.20
C MET A 7 14.86 3.45 -31.07
N ALA A 8 15.05 2.17 -30.76
CA ALA A 8 13.96 1.23 -30.52
C ALA A 8 12.99 1.80 -29.47
N ASP A 9 11.70 1.66 -29.71
CA ASP A 9 10.62 2.08 -28.81
C ASP A 9 10.90 1.47 -27.42
N PRO A 10 10.91 2.24 -26.32
CA PRO A 10 11.12 1.72 -24.97
C PRO A 10 10.20 0.54 -24.61
N VAL A 11 9.06 0.39 -25.30
CA VAL A 11 8.16 -0.77 -25.15
C VAL A 11 8.75 -2.07 -25.73
N ASP A 12 9.56 -2.00 -26.79
CA ASP A 12 10.15 -3.17 -27.45
C ASP A 12 11.38 -3.74 -26.73
N ARG A 13 11.92 -3.03 -25.72
CA ARG A 13 13.05 -3.54 -24.91
C ARG A 13 12.63 -4.55 -23.84
N LEU A 14 11.32 -4.77 -23.66
CA LEU A 14 10.78 -5.64 -22.60
C LEU A 14 10.41 -7.06 -23.08
N THR A 15 10.59 -7.39 -24.36
CA THR A 15 10.08 -8.65 -24.95
C THR A 15 11.09 -9.79 -25.05
N VAL A 16 12.34 -9.65 -24.60
CA VAL A 16 13.42 -10.58 -25.01
C VAL A 16 14.01 -11.48 -23.90
N ALA A 17 13.55 -11.44 -22.65
CA ALA A 17 14.13 -12.34 -21.63
C ALA A 17 13.14 -12.75 -20.53
N SER A 18 12.20 -13.64 -20.84
CA SER A 18 11.46 -14.37 -19.81
C SER A 18 11.20 -15.78 -20.29
N GLY A 19 11.95 -16.75 -19.76
CA GLY A 19 11.49 -18.15 -19.79
C GLY A 19 10.15 -18.27 -19.04
N PRO A 20 9.49 -19.44 -19.05
CA PRO A 20 8.30 -19.66 -18.23
C PRO A 20 8.70 -19.56 -16.75
N VAL A 21 8.66 -18.35 -16.21
CA VAL A 21 8.77 -18.07 -14.78
C VAL A 21 7.52 -18.68 -14.16
N ASP A 22 7.71 -19.58 -13.19
CA ASP A 22 6.61 -20.12 -12.41
C ASP A 22 5.85 -18.93 -11.80
N PRO A 23 4.58 -18.65 -12.18
CA PRO A 23 4.00 -17.32 -12.00
C PRO A 23 3.80 -16.91 -10.53
N VAL A 24 3.99 -17.84 -9.60
CA VAL A 24 3.88 -17.62 -8.16
C VAL A 24 4.94 -18.46 -7.45
N ASP A 25 6.02 -17.84 -6.98
CA ASP A 25 7.00 -18.52 -6.11
C ASP A 25 6.48 -18.57 -4.66
N LEU A 26 5.47 -19.40 -4.45
CA LEU A 26 4.79 -19.57 -3.16
C LEU A 26 5.75 -19.97 -2.05
N ARG A 27 6.77 -20.78 -2.37
CA ARG A 27 7.78 -21.19 -1.39
C ARG A 27 8.61 -20.00 -0.94
N ARG A 28 9.01 -19.13 -1.85
CA ARG A 28 9.72 -17.88 -1.53
C ARG A 28 8.85 -16.93 -0.72
N ALA A 29 7.56 -16.83 -1.03
CA ALA A 29 6.62 -16.05 -0.24
C ALA A 29 6.48 -16.58 1.21
N ILE A 30 6.32 -17.89 1.39
CA ILE A 30 6.27 -18.53 2.72
C ILE A 30 7.57 -18.30 3.50
N GLN A 31 8.73 -18.41 2.85
CA GLN A 31 10.03 -18.10 3.47
C GLN A 31 10.12 -16.64 3.94
N HIS A 32 9.50 -15.70 3.22
CA HIS A 32 9.51 -14.28 3.59
C HIS A 32 8.56 -13.92 4.74
N PHE A 33 7.37 -14.56 4.82
CA PHE A 33 6.33 -14.16 5.78
C PHE A 33 6.21 -15.06 7.01
N GLY A 34 6.88 -16.21 7.03
CA GLY A 34 7.07 -17.02 8.23
C GLY A 34 5.83 -17.76 8.77
N SER A 35 4.69 -17.69 8.06
CA SER A 35 3.48 -18.44 8.42
C SER A 35 2.78 -18.95 7.15
N GLU A 36 2.68 -20.27 7.03
CA GLU A 36 1.97 -20.97 5.95
C GLU A 36 0.47 -20.64 5.97
N GLU A 37 -0.16 -20.63 7.15
CA GLU A 37 -1.57 -20.30 7.32
C GLU A 37 -1.91 -18.86 6.86
N VAL A 38 -1.03 -17.90 7.14
CA VAL A 38 -1.21 -16.51 6.66
C VAL A 38 -1.12 -16.47 5.14
N MET A 39 -0.18 -17.21 4.56
CA MET A 39 -0.04 -17.28 3.10
C MET A 39 -1.22 -17.96 2.44
N ASP A 40 -1.72 -19.08 2.97
CA ASP A 40 -2.90 -19.77 2.44
C ASP A 40 -4.13 -18.85 2.43
N ASN A 41 -4.36 -18.12 3.52
CA ASN A 41 -5.44 -17.14 3.61
C ASN A 41 -5.27 -15.99 2.61
N LEU A 42 -4.03 -15.52 2.40
CA LEU A 42 -3.73 -14.44 1.47
C LEU A 42 -3.94 -14.91 0.02
N ILE A 43 -3.44 -16.09 -0.33
CA ILE A 43 -3.60 -16.74 -1.64
C ILE A 43 -5.07 -16.98 -1.94
N ALA A 44 -5.84 -17.52 -0.99
CA ALA A 44 -7.27 -17.77 -1.17
C ALA A 44 -8.07 -16.50 -1.46
N ARG A 45 -7.67 -15.35 -0.89
CA ARG A 45 -8.35 -14.06 -1.06
C ARG A 45 -7.79 -13.23 -2.23
N PHE A 46 -6.62 -13.58 -2.73
CA PHE A 46 -5.90 -12.78 -3.72
C PHE A 46 -6.69 -12.61 -5.03
N PRO A 47 -7.23 -13.67 -5.68
CA PRO A 47 -7.93 -13.52 -6.97
C PRO A 47 -9.13 -12.57 -6.89
N ALA A 48 -9.96 -12.73 -5.85
CA ALA A 48 -11.13 -11.88 -5.65
C ALA A 48 -10.74 -10.41 -5.43
N THR A 49 -9.71 -10.17 -4.61
CA THR A 49 -9.23 -8.83 -4.28
C THR A 49 -8.65 -8.14 -5.50
N ILE A 50 -7.74 -8.80 -6.23
CA ILE A 50 -7.09 -8.21 -7.41
C ILE A 50 -8.09 -7.95 -8.53
N ARG A 51 -9.01 -8.87 -8.82
CA ARG A 51 -10.05 -8.63 -9.83
C ARG A 51 -10.91 -7.41 -9.48
N ALA A 52 -11.30 -7.28 -8.20
CA ALA A 52 -12.05 -6.11 -7.74
C ALA A 52 -11.24 -4.81 -7.90
N THR A 53 -9.96 -4.81 -7.55
CA THR A 53 -9.05 -3.66 -7.75
C THR A 53 -8.89 -3.31 -9.23
N THR A 54 -8.76 -4.30 -10.12
CA THR A 54 -8.68 -4.10 -11.57
C THR A 54 -9.96 -3.49 -12.13
N VAL A 55 -11.15 -3.89 -11.63
CA VAL A 55 -12.43 -3.26 -11.99
C VAL A 55 -12.47 -1.79 -11.56
N GLN A 56 -12.01 -1.48 -10.35
CA GLN A 56 -11.91 -0.10 -9.86
C GLN A 56 -10.91 0.71 -10.69
N LEU A 57 -9.77 0.13 -11.06
CA LEU A 57 -8.75 0.77 -11.88
C LEU A 57 -9.30 1.10 -13.26
N LYS A 58 -10.05 0.18 -13.86
CA LYS A 58 -10.74 0.39 -15.15
C LYS A 58 -11.72 1.56 -15.07
N ALA A 59 -12.47 1.66 -13.97
CA ALA A 59 -13.40 2.76 -13.74
C ALA A 59 -12.66 4.10 -13.56
N ALA A 60 -11.60 4.13 -12.76
CA ALA A 60 -10.77 5.31 -12.55
C ALA A 60 -10.12 5.80 -13.87
N HIS A 61 -9.66 4.86 -14.69
CA HIS A 61 -9.10 5.13 -16.02
C HIS A 61 -10.13 5.80 -16.95
N ARG A 62 -11.34 5.23 -17.04
CA ARG A 62 -12.43 5.79 -17.86
C ARG A 62 -12.85 7.20 -17.42
N LEU A 63 -12.78 7.48 -16.12
CA LEU A 63 -13.16 8.77 -15.55
C LEU A 63 -12.01 9.79 -15.54
N GLY A 64 -10.83 9.44 -16.07
CA GLY A 64 -9.65 10.33 -16.06
C GLY A 64 -9.13 10.65 -14.64
N ARG A 65 -9.45 9.83 -13.64
CA ARG A 65 -9.03 10.05 -12.25
C ARG A 65 -7.61 9.51 -12.04
N GLN A 66 -6.60 10.31 -12.40
CA GLN A 66 -5.20 9.88 -12.33
C GLN A 66 -4.75 9.53 -10.90
N ASP A 67 -5.13 10.33 -9.90
CA ASP A 67 -4.77 10.05 -8.48
C ASP A 67 -5.30 8.68 -8.02
N ASP A 68 -6.54 8.35 -8.38
CA ASP A 68 -7.16 7.05 -8.07
C ASP A 68 -6.43 5.90 -8.79
N GLN A 69 -6.07 6.10 -10.08
CA GLN A 69 -5.32 5.10 -10.85
C GLN A 69 -3.97 4.80 -10.20
N VAL A 70 -3.22 5.84 -9.83
CA VAL A 70 -1.91 5.70 -9.18
C VAL A 70 -2.05 4.92 -7.86
N CYS A 71 -3.04 5.27 -7.03
CA CYS A 71 -3.29 4.57 -5.76
C CYS A 71 -3.60 3.07 -5.97
N LEU A 72 -4.50 2.75 -6.89
CA LEU A 72 -4.90 1.37 -7.19
C LEU A 72 -3.75 0.56 -7.79
N LEU A 73 -2.92 1.17 -8.63
CA LEU A 73 -1.73 0.51 -9.19
C LEU A 73 -0.67 0.20 -8.12
N TYR A 74 -0.48 1.10 -7.14
CA TYR A 74 0.36 0.79 -5.98
C TYR A 74 -0.19 -0.37 -5.15
N GLN A 75 -1.51 -0.43 -4.95
CA GLN A 75 -2.15 -1.57 -4.27
C GLN A 75 -1.95 -2.88 -5.03
N LEU A 76 -2.14 -2.89 -6.36
CA LEU A 76 -1.90 -4.05 -7.21
C LEU A 76 -0.44 -4.50 -7.14
N ARG A 77 0.51 -3.58 -7.29
CA ARG A 77 1.95 -3.86 -7.22
C ARG A 77 2.34 -4.43 -5.86
N GLY A 78 1.86 -3.81 -4.79
CA GLY A 78 2.11 -4.28 -3.42
C GLY A 78 1.60 -5.69 -3.23
N ALA A 79 0.31 -5.93 -3.55
CA ALA A 79 -0.30 -7.25 -3.47
C ALA A 79 0.45 -8.30 -4.30
N ALA A 80 0.85 -7.99 -5.53
CA ALA A 80 1.65 -8.88 -6.37
C ALA A 80 2.98 -9.25 -5.70
N SER A 81 3.63 -8.29 -5.02
CA SER A 81 4.89 -8.52 -4.30
C SER A 81 4.71 -9.48 -3.11
N TRP A 82 3.56 -9.45 -2.42
CA TRP A 82 3.26 -10.38 -1.30
C TRP A 82 3.21 -11.84 -1.71
N ILE A 83 2.82 -12.13 -2.95
CA ILE A 83 2.77 -13.50 -3.48
C ILE A 83 3.93 -13.80 -4.46
N CYS A 84 4.93 -12.93 -4.53
CA CYS A 84 6.06 -13.05 -5.47
C CYS A 84 5.59 -13.20 -6.93
N ALA A 85 4.52 -12.51 -7.33
CA ALA A 85 4.04 -12.45 -8.71
C ALA A 85 4.77 -11.34 -9.48
N ASP A 86 6.04 -11.57 -9.80
CA ASP A 86 6.94 -10.56 -10.39
C ASP A 86 6.40 -9.98 -11.70
N ALA A 87 5.86 -10.80 -12.59
CA ALA A 87 5.27 -10.34 -13.86
C ALA A 87 4.09 -9.38 -13.66
N LEU A 88 3.24 -9.64 -12.66
CA LEU A 88 2.13 -8.75 -12.31
C LEU A 88 2.63 -7.44 -11.69
N SER A 89 3.66 -7.52 -10.83
CA SER A 89 4.32 -6.35 -10.26
C SER A 89 4.92 -5.45 -11.35
N GLU A 90 5.64 -6.03 -12.30
CA GLU A 90 6.22 -5.33 -13.46
C GLU A 90 5.14 -4.69 -14.34
N ALA A 91 4.04 -5.39 -14.63
CA ALA A 91 2.94 -4.84 -15.40
C ALA A 91 2.27 -3.65 -14.68
N ALA A 92 2.15 -3.70 -13.35
CA ALA A 92 1.65 -2.58 -12.56
C ALA A 92 2.60 -1.37 -12.61
N VAL A 93 3.93 -1.59 -12.57
CA VAL A 93 4.94 -0.52 -12.74
C VAL A 93 4.86 0.10 -14.13
N ALA A 94 4.80 -0.71 -15.19
CA ALA A 94 4.67 -0.20 -16.55
C ALA A 94 3.43 0.68 -16.74
N MET A 95 2.31 0.31 -16.11
CA MET A 95 1.10 1.14 -16.11
C MET A 95 1.25 2.40 -15.24
N LEU A 96 1.95 2.34 -14.11
CA LEU A 96 2.27 3.54 -13.30
C LEU A 96 3.09 4.55 -14.10
N ASP A 97 4.10 4.09 -14.83
CA ASP A 97 4.94 4.93 -15.69
C ASP A 97 4.10 5.56 -16.81
N ALA A 98 3.23 4.77 -17.45
CA ALA A 98 2.32 5.26 -18.48
C ALA A 98 1.35 6.34 -17.96
N VAL A 99 0.77 6.14 -16.77
CA VAL A 99 -0.17 7.12 -16.16
C VAL A 99 0.53 8.38 -15.66
N SER A 100 1.79 8.24 -15.20
CA SER A 100 2.54 9.35 -14.59
C SER A 100 3.27 10.23 -15.61
N THR A 101 3.48 9.74 -16.83
CA THR A 101 4.20 10.46 -17.88
C THR A 101 3.26 11.36 -18.67
N ALA A 102 3.47 12.68 -18.60
CA ALA A 102 2.64 13.67 -19.30
C ALA A 102 2.61 13.50 -20.83
N GLU A 103 3.61 12.83 -21.40
CA GLU A 103 3.78 12.59 -22.83
C GLU A 103 3.24 11.22 -23.30
N CYS A 104 2.69 10.41 -22.41
CA CYS A 104 2.21 9.08 -22.77
C CYS A 104 0.99 9.17 -23.70
N SER A 105 1.04 8.51 -24.86
CA SER A 105 -0.09 8.51 -25.77
C SER A 105 -1.26 7.70 -25.20
N PRO A 106 -2.53 8.01 -25.53
CA PRO A 106 -3.67 7.20 -25.12
C PRO A 106 -3.53 5.71 -25.48
N GLU A 107 -2.88 5.42 -26.60
CA GLU A 107 -2.60 4.05 -27.06
C GLU A 107 -1.56 3.33 -26.20
N GLN A 108 -0.51 4.03 -25.73
CA GLN A 108 0.48 3.48 -24.80
C GLN A 108 -0.16 3.16 -23.45
N CYS A 109 -0.95 4.09 -22.90
CA CYS A 109 -1.73 3.84 -21.69
C CYS A 109 -2.66 2.63 -21.84
N MET A 110 -3.36 2.51 -22.97
CA MET A 110 -4.27 1.39 -23.22
C MET A 110 -3.51 0.05 -23.35
N ARG A 111 -2.35 0.04 -24.03
CA ARG A 111 -1.48 -1.14 -24.13
C ARG A 111 -1.00 -1.60 -22.76
N ALA A 112 -0.52 -0.67 -21.93
CA ALA A 112 -0.07 -0.97 -20.56
C ALA A 112 -1.23 -1.52 -19.70
N PHE A 113 -2.43 -0.94 -19.83
CA PHE A 113 -3.62 -1.40 -19.12
C PHE A 113 -4.06 -2.82 -19.55
N ASN A 114 -4.03 -3.12 -20.84
CA ASN A 114 -4.36 -4.45 -21.35
C ASN A 114 -3.36 -5.50 -20.85
N ARG A 115 -2.04 -5.20 -20.92
CA ARG A 115 -1.00 -6.07 -20.38
C ARG A 115 -1.21 -6.35 -18.89
N LEU A 116 -1.50 -5.31 -18.10
CA LEU A 116 -1.81 -5.47 -16.68
C LEU A 116 -3.02 -6.40 -16.45
N THR A 117 -4.08 -6.24 -17.24
CA THR A 117 -5.29 -7.07 -17.15
C THR A 117 -4.99 -8.53 -17.49
N GLU A 118 -4.16 -8.78 -18.51
CA GLU A 118 -3.73 -10.13 -18.89
C GLU A 118 -2.89 -10.80 -17.80
N GLU A 119 -1.94 -10.07 -17.19
CA GLU A 119 -1.15 -10.60 -16.07
C GLU A 119 -2.00 -10.88 -14.83
N VAL A 120 -3.00 -10.04 -14.55
CA VAL A 120 -3.96 -10.28 -13.47
C VAL A 120 -4.67 -11.61 -13.66
N GLU A 121 -5.24 -11.85 -14.85
CA GLU A 121 -5.98 -13.08 -15.10
C GLU A 121 -5.06 -14.31 -15.12
N ARG A 122 -3.86 -14.20 -15.71
CA ARG A 122 -2.87 -15.27 -15.69
C ARG A 122 -2.45 -15.65 -14.28
N THR A 123 -2.22 -14.65 -13.42
CA THR A 123 -1.86 -14.86 -12.00
C THR A 123 -3.02 -15.53 -11.25
N CYS A 124 -4.24 -15.03 -11.42
CA CYS A 124 -5.44 -15.61 -10.78
C CYS A 124 -5.66 -17.07 -11.19
N GLN A 125 -5.59 -17.38 -12.49
CA GLN A 125 -5.72 -18.75 -12.99
C GLN A 125 -4.63 -19.69 -12.48
N THR A 126 -3.42 -19.17 -12.26
CA THR A 126 -2.31 -19.96 -11.70
C THR A 126 -2.57 -20.30 -10.24
N ILE A 127 -3.03 -19.33 -9.45
CA ILE A 127 -3.43 -19.53 -8.06
C ILE A 127 -4.60 -20.51 -7.97
N GLU A 128 -5.64 -20.33 -8.78
CA GLU A 128 -6.82 -21.21 -8.79
C GLU A 128 -6.42 -22.66 -9.11
N ARG A 129 -5.59 -22.88 -10.13
CA ARG A 129 -5.04 -24.22 -10.45
C ARG A 129 -4.22 -24.81 -9.30
N HIS A 130 -3.46 -24.00 -8.58
CA HIS A 130 -2.69 -24.46 -7.42
C HIS A 130 -3.61 -24.89 -6.27
N CYS A 131 -4.68 -24.14 -6.02
CA CYS A 131 -5.67 -24.45 -4.98
C CYS A 131 -6.52 -25.68 -5.32
N GLU A 132 -6.87 -25.90 -6.60
CA GLU A 132 -7.65 -27.06 -7.04
C GLU A 132 -6.87 -28.38 -6.96
N GLY A 133 -5.55 -28.33 -7.10
CA GLY A 133 -4.66 -29.49 -7.03
C GLY A 133 -4.33 -29.93 -5.60
N ALA A 134 -4.65 -29.14 -4.58
CA ALA A 134 -4.40 -29.50 -3.20
C ALA A 134 -5.41 -30.58 -2.76
N PRO A 135 -4.95 -31.76 -2.27
CA PRO A 135 -5.85 -32.77 -1.74
C PRO A 135 -6.69 -32.14 -0.63
N ALA A 136 -8.02 -32.32 -0.71
CA ALA A 136 -8.93 -31.77 0.29
C ALA A 136 -8.41 -32.09 1.70
N PRO A 137 -8.31 -31.09 2.61
CA PRO A 137 -7.78 -31.32 3.93
C PRO A 137 -8.57 -32.46 4.59
N PRO A 138 -7.92 -33.48 5.17
CA PRO A 138 -8.57 -34.74 5.58
C PRO A 138 -9.67 -34.61 6.66
N ASN A 139 -10.05 -33.40 7.09
CA ASN A 139 -10.97 -33.16 8.20
C ASN A 139 -12.08 -32.12 7.92
N SER A 140 -12.44 -31.81 6.66
CA SER A 140 -13.66 -31.03 6.40
C SER A 140 -14.92 -31.91 6.49
N SER A 141 -15.19 -32.43 7.69
CA SER A 141 -16.49 -33.05 7.98
C SER A 141 -17.58 -32.01 7.78
N THR A 142 -18.40 -32.22 6.76
CA THR A 142 -19.62 -31.47 6.47
C THR A 142 -20.49 -31.39 7.72
N PRO A 143 -20.89 -30.18 8.19
CA PRO A 143 -21.83 -30.07 9.28
C PRO A 143 -23.19 -30.58 8.77
N SER A 144 -23.63 -31.68 9.36
CA SER A 144 -24.95 -32.25 9.12
C SER A 144 -26.02 -31.23 9.50
N THR A 145 -27.00 -31.10 8.62
CA THR A 145 -28.25 -30.35 8.77
C THR A 145 -28.91 -30.64 10.12
N ILE A 146 -28.83 -29.70 11.06
CA ILE A 146 -29.58 -29.78 12.33
C ILE A 146 -30.93 -29.10 12.14
N SER A 147 -31.95 -29.93 12.35
CA SER A 147 -33.38 -29.63 12.34
C SER A 147 -33.77 -28.54 13.33
N SER A 148 -34.63 -27.63 12.88
CA SER A 148 -35.27 -26.58 13.67
C SER A 148 -36.12 -27.16 14.80
N GLY A 149 -35.75 -26.84 16.05
CA GLY A 149 -36.55 -27.09 17.25
C GLY A 149 -36.76 -25.78 18.02
N SER A 150 -38.02 -25.36 18.12
CA SER A 150 -38.49 -24.19 18.85
C SER A 150 -38.34 -24.37 20.35
N THR A 151 -37.84 -23.37 21.08
CA THR A 151 -38.21 -23.19 22.51
C THR A 151 -38.08 -21.73 22.94
N SER A 152 -39.00 -21.40 23.83
CA SER A 152 -39.49 -20.12 24.33
C SER A 152 -38.70 -19.56 25.53
N THR A 153 -38.69 -18.23 25.64
CA THR A 153 -38.79 -17.36 26.84
C THR A 153 -37.85 -17.61 28.04
N SER A 154 -37.05 -16.59 28.41
CA SER A 154 -36.92 -16.12 29.81
C SER A 154 -36.24 -14.76 29.88
N ALA A 155 -36.87 -13.84 30.61
CA ALA A 155 -36.32 -12.57 31.05
C ALA A 155 -35.21 -12.79 32.09
N GLY A 156 -34.22 -11.89 32.11
CA GLY A 156 -33.16 -11.85 33.10
C GLY A 156 -32.28 -10.62 32.91
N GLU A 157 -32.62 -9.53 33.61
CA GLU A 157 -31.73 -8.39 33.81
C GLU A 157 -30.54 -8.78 34.70
N PRO A 158 -29.36 -8.20 34.45
CA PRO A 158 -28.58 -7.75 35.60
C PRO A 158 -28.05 -6.32 35.43
N SER A 159 -28.44 -5.51 36.41
CA SER A 159 -27.81 -4.27 36.87
C SER A 159 -26.33 -4.49 37.21
N MET A 160 -25.42 -3.63 36.74
CA MET A 160 -24.17 -3.28 37.41
C MET A 160 -23.66 -1.87 37.05
N SER A 161 -23.75 -1.00 38.06
CA SER A 161 -22.75 -0.04 38.58
C SER A 161 -21.83 0.72 37.62
N ARG A 162 -22.11 2.04 37.50
CA ARG A 162 -21.21 3.09 37.03
C ARG A 162 -20.06 3.30 38.04
N SER A 163 -18.83 3.41 37.53
CA SER A 163 -17.68 3.90 38.28
C SER A 163 -17.08 5.10 37.54
N ASP A 164 -17.23 6.28 38.13
CA ASP A 164 -16.59 7.52 37.69
C ASP A 164 -15.12 7.49 38.10
N GLY A 165 -14.23 7.52 37.11
CA GLY A 165 -12.78 7.59 37.28
C GLY A 165 -12.21 8.70 36.39
N SER A 166 -12.34 9.95 36.83
CA SER A 166 -11.67 11.09 36.23
C SER A 166 -10.20 11.10 36.63
N THR A 167 -9.32 10.86 35.67
CA THR A 167 -7.88 11.15 35.80
C THR A 167 -7.44 12.02 34.63
N SER A 168 -7.21 13.31 34.91
CA SER A 168 -6.49 14.23 34.04
C SER A 168 -5.05 13.74 33.82
N PRO A 169 -4.57 13.64 32.56
CA PRO A 169 -3.15 13.52 32.31
C PRO A 169 -2.50 14.90 32.31
N SER A 170 -1.57 15.06 33.26
CA SER A 170 -0.63 16.16 33.39
C SER A 170 0.26 16.27 32.15
N ALA A 171 0.42 17.49 31.64
CA ALA A 171 1.38 17.84 30.61
C ALA A 171 2.81 17.64 31.15
N GLY A 172 3.45 16.55 30.75
CA GLY A 172 4.86 16.25 31.00
C GLY A 172 5.53 15.93 29.68
N GLU A 173 6.62 16.65 29.39
CA GLU A 173 7.46 16.47 28.21
C GLU A 173 7.91 15.00 28.11
N LEU A 174 7.62 14.36 26.98
CA LEU A 174 7.97 12.96 26.75
C LEU A 174 9.39 12.86 26.17
N PRO A 175 10.29 12.07 26.80
CA PRO A 175 11.52 11.63 26.15
C PRO A 175 11.17 10.77 24.92
N MET A 176 11.91 10.94 23.83
CA MET A 176 11.67 10.27 22.55
C MET A 176 11.46 8.74 22.74
N SER A 177 10.33 8.24 22.27
CA SER A 177 9.98 6.82 22.29
C SER A 177 10.88 6.05 21.34
N ARG A 178 11.37 4.87 21.75
CA ARG A 178 12.12 3.94 20.89
C ARG A 178 11.39 3.57 19.59
N SER A 179 10.05 3.66 19.55
CA SER A 179 9.28 3.37 18.33
C SER A 179 9.60 4.32 17.18
N ASP A 180 9.97 5.57 17.46
CA ASP A 180 10.23 6.57 16.43
C ASP A 180 11.52 6.30 15.65
N LEU A 181 12.46 5.56 16.26
CA LEU A 181 13.73 5.18 15.63
C LEU A 181 13.57 3.95 14.71
N ASP A 182 12.66 3.03 15.07
CA ASP A 182 12.36 1.83 14.28
C ASP A 182 11.65 2.19 12.97
N ASP A 183 10.72 3.16 13.00
CA ASP A 183 10.04 3.67 11.80
C ASP A 183 11.06 4.23 10.78
N VAL A 184 12.12 4.89 11.24
CA VAL A 184 13.19 5.45 10.39
C VAL A 184 14.05 4.35 9.77
N LEU A 185 14.46 3.37 10.55
CA LEU A 185 15.24 2.25 10.04
C LEU A 185 14.43 1.39 9.07
N GLN A 186 13.13 1.28 9.30
CA GLN A 186 12.21 0.58 8.40
C GLN A 186 12.03 1.34 7.10
N ILE A 187 11.87 2.67 7.15
CA ILE A 187 11.91 3.55 5.98
C ILE A 187 13.20 3.34 5.18
N ILE A 188 14.36 3.39 5.84
CA ILE A 188 15.67 3.23 5.19
C ILE A 188 15.84 1.81 4.61
N LYS A 189 15.36 0.76 5.27
CA LYS A 189 15.39 -0.60 4.71
C LYS A 189 14.53 -0.75 3.46
N VAL A 190 13.37 -0.08 3.42
CA VAL A 190 12.54 -0.03 2.21
C VAL A 190 13.29 0.69 1.07
N TRP A 191 14.19 1.64 1.37
CA TRP A 191 14.97 2.35 0.36
C TRP A 191 16.01 1.51 -0.35
N GLU A 192 16.56 0.48 0.30
CA GLU A 192 17.67 -0.30 -0.26
C GLU A 192 17.25 -1.09 -1.51
N ASN A 193 15.96 -1.41 -1.64
CA ASN A 193 15.46 -2.29 -2.70
C ASN A 193 14.77 -1.56 -3.89
N ASP A 194 14.24 -0.34 -3.71
CA ASP A 194 13.64 0.44 -4.81
C ASP A 194 13.61 1.96 -4.53
N ASN A 195 14.79 2.58 -4.69
CA ASN A 195 15.07 3.95 -4.24
C ASN A 195 14.26 5.02 -4.99
N SER A 196 13.96 4.82 -6.27
CA SER A 196 13.23 5.81 -7.09
C SER A 196 11.75 5.88 -6.73
N LEU A 197 11.13 4.73 -6.50
CA LEU A 197 9.72 4.63 -6.13
C LEU A 197 9.48 5.25 -4.76
N PHE A 198 10.25 4.83 -3.76
CA PHE A 198 10.10 5.36 -2.41
C PHE A 198 10.32 6.87 -2.41
N HIS A 199 11.37 7.36 -3.08
CA HIS A 199 11.64 8.78 -3.17
C HIS A 199 10.45 9.56 -3.77
N SER A 200 9.81 9.02 -4.82
CA SER A 200 8.61 9.60 -5.41
C SER A 200 7.44 9.63 -4.42
N MET A 201 7.20 8.52 -3.70
CA MET A 201 6.14 8.43 -2.69
C MET A 201 6.41 9.36 -1.51
N ALA A 202 7.62 9.37 -0.97
CA ALA A 202 8.07 10.26 0.10
C ALA A 202 7.88 11.73 -0.23
N LYS A 203 8.19 12.12 -1.48
CA LYS A 203 8.00 13.49 -1.94
C LYS A 203 6.52 13.88 -2.03
N ARG A 204 5.65 12.96 -2.44
CA ARG A 204 4.20 13.21 -2.60
C ARG A 204 3.40 13.00 -1.32
N PHE A 205 3.95 12.27 -0.35
CA PHE A 205 3.23 11.87 0.86
C PHE A 205 2.70 13.07 1.67
N PRO A 206 3.47 14.15 1.94
CA PRO A 206 2.96 15.28 2.72
C PRO A 206 1.74 15.96 2.10
N GLU A 207 1.79 16.21 0.78
CA GLU A 207 0.68 16.80 0.04
C GLU A 207 -0.54 15.87 -0.01
N HIS A 208 -0.31 14.57 -0.15
CA HIS A 208 -1.38 13.57 -0.14
C HIS A 208 -2.01 13.42 1.25
N PHE A 209 -1.19 13.45 2.31
CA PHE A 209 -1.62 13.38 3.70
C PHE A 209 -2.50 14.59 4.06
N ASP A 210 -2.02 15.81 3.82
CA ASP A 210 -2.77 17.04 4.11
C ASP A 210 -4.12 17.09 3.37
N ARG A 211 -4.12 16.74 2.07
CA ARG A 211 -5.36 16.67 1.27
C ARG A 211 -6.33 15.61 1.82
N ASN A 212 -5.84 14.44 2.22
CA ASN A 212 -6.71 13.42 2.80
C ASN A 212 -7.24 13.79 4.16
N LEU A 213 -6.40 14.35 5.05
CA LEU A 213 -6.81 14.76 6.39
C LEU A 213 -7.92 15.81 6.34
N LYS A 214 -7.79 16.82 5.47
CA LYS A 214 -8.85 17.83 5.23
C LYS A 214 -10.16 17.20 4.77
N LYS A 215 -10.10 16.25 3.84
CA LYS A 215 -11.29 15.52 3.38
C LYS A 215 -11.89 14.65 4.48
N MET A 216 -11.07 14.00 5.31
CA MET A 216 -11.53 13.21 6.46
C MET A 216 -12.24 14.09 7.50
N GLN A 217 -11.69 15.27 7.79
CA GLN A 217 -12.33 16.26 8.67
C GLN A 217 -13.67 16.73 8.10
N ALA A 218 -13.75 16.97 6.79
CA ALA A 218 -15.01 17.31 6.11
C ALA A 218 -16.04 16.18 6.21
N CYS A 219 -15.66 14.93 5.90
CA CYS A 219 -16.53 13.76 6.06
C CYS A 219 -17.03 13.61 7.51
N ALA A 220 -16.16 13.83 8.50
CA ALA A 220 -16.54 13.76 9.91
C ALA A 220 -17.55 14.86 10.29
N LYS A 221 -17.39 16.08 9.75
CA LYS A 221 -18.32 17.20 9.96
C LYS A 221 -19.68 16.94 9.31
N GLU A 222 -19.68 16.37 8.10
CA GLU A 222 -20.89 16.03 7.34
C GLU A 222 -21.52 14.70 7.78
N ARG A 223 -20.87 13.97 8.69
CA ARG A 223 -21.25 12.63 9.15
C ARG A 223 -21.32 11.59 8.01
N ASP A 224 -20.51 11.77 6.98
CA ASP A 224 -20.30 10.78 5.92
C ASP A 224 -19.31 9.70 6.40
N TRP A 225 -19.81 8.80 7.24
CA TRP A 225 -18.99 7.74 7.85
C TRP A 225 -18.47 6.73 6.83
N SER A 226 -19.24 6.46 5.77
CA SER A 226 -18.84 5.52 4.73
C SER A 226 -17.59 6.02 4.00
N GLU A 227 -17.57 7.28 3.59
CA GLU A 227 -16.39 7.86 2.96
C GLU A 227 -15.24 8.01 3.97
N LEU A 228 -15.52 8.36 5.22
CA LEU A 228 -14.49 8.46 6.26
C LEU A 228 -13.79 7.10 6.49
N ILE A 229 -14.53 5.98 6.51
CA ILE A 229 -13.97 4.62 6.58
C ILE A 229 -13.02 4.36 5.42
N ARG A 230 -13.46 4.66 4.18
CA ARG A 230 -12.63 4.45 2.98
C ARG A 230 -11.33 5.24 3.04
N ARG A 231 -11.39 6.49 3.53
CA ARG A 231 -10.22 7.36 3.67
C ARG A 231 -9.28 6.87 4.76
N ALA A 232 -9.81 6.47 5.91
CA ALA A 232 -9.02 5.89 6.99
C ALA A 232 -8.30 4.62 6.51
N HIS A 233 -8.98 3.73 5.80
CA HIS A 233 -8.39 2.53 5.21
C HIS A 233 -7.27 2.86 4.21
N SER A 234 -7.51 3.80 3.30
CA SER A 234 -6.51 4.22 2.31
C SER A 234 -5.25 4.80 2.98
N LEU A 235 -5.45 5.65 3.99
CA LEU A 235 -4.34 6.25 4.74
C LEU A 235 -3.58 5.23 5.59
N LYS A 236 -4.27 4.25 6.18
CA LYS A 236 -3.63 3.11 6.87
C LYS A 236 -2.65 2.38 5.94
N CYS A 237 -3.11 1.99 4.76
CA CYS A 237 -2.25 1.29 3.80
C CYS A 237 -1.10 2.18 3.30
N GLY A 238 -1.37 3.45 2.99
CA GLY A 238 -0.34 4.39 2.56
C GLY A 238 0.72 4.65 3.63
N ALA A 239 0.31 4.81 4.89
CA ALA A 239 1.22 5.00 6.01
C ALA A 239 2.06 3.74 6.26
N ALA A 240 1.46 2.55 6.20
CA ALA A 240 2.18 1.28 6.33
C ALA A 240 3.26 1.11 5.26
N MET A 241 2.95 1.45 3.99
CA MET A 241 3.94 1.44 2.90
C MET A 241 5.11 2.40 3.14
N MET A 242 4.84 3.51 3.83
CA MET A 242 5.86 4.50 4.21
C MET A 242 6.60 4.16 5.50
N GLY A 243 6.37 2.99 6.11
CA GLY A 243 6.97 2.63 7.40
C GLY A 243 6.47 3.49 8.57
N ALA A 244 5.38 4.25 8.39
CA ALA A 244 4.83 5.15 9.40
C ALA A 244 3.81 4.40 10.28
N MET A 245 4.30 3.55 11.17
CA MET A 245 3.44 2.61 11.92
C MET A 245 2.52 3.32 12.91
N GLY A 246 2.96 4.41 13.55
CA GLY A 246 2.11 5.23 14.42
C GLY A 246 0.88 5.79 13.69
N LEU A 247 1.09 6.37 12.50
CA LEU A 247 0.00 6.88 11.66
C LEU A 247 -0.90 5.76 11.11
N SER A 248 -0.30 4.65 10.69
CA SER A 248 -1.06 3.47 10.24
C SER A 248 -1.98 2.94 11.34
N GLY A 249 -1.47 2.81 12.57
CA GLY A 249 -2.23 2.40 13.74
C GLY A 249 -3.37 3.35 14.07
N ALA A 250 -3.12 4.66 14.03
CA ALA A 250 -4.17 5.68 14.26
C ALA A 250 -5.28 5.62 13.20
N ALA A 251 -4.92 5.43 11.92
CA ALA A 251 -5.88 5.25 10.84
C ALA A 251 -6.70 3.95 10.99
N ALA A 252 -6.06 2.86 11.41
CA ALA A 252 -6.73 1.60 11.70
C ALA A 252 -7.73 1.72 12.87
N ALA A 253 -7.35 2.42 13.94
CA ALA A 253 -8.23 2.68 15.08
C ALA A 253 -9.49 3.45 14.66
N LEU A 254 -9.34 4.47 13.80
CA LEU A 254 -10.46 5.21 13.23
C LEU A 254 -11.35 4.31 12.36
N GLU A 255 -10.77 3.52 11.46
CA GLU A 255 -11.51 2.58 10.62
C GLU A 255 -12.34 1.60 11.45
N MET A 256 -11.76 1.02 12.52
CA MET A 256 -12.46 0.10 13.42
C MET A 256 -13.59 0.79 14.18
N ALA A 257 -13.36 1.99 14.72
CA ALA A 257 -14.36 2.75 15.46
C ALA A 257 -15.61 3.05 14.60
N LEU A 258 -15.43 3.18 13.29
CA LEU A 258 -16.51 3.46 12.35
C LEU A 258 -17.20 2.19 11.81
N THR A 259 -16.47 1.08 11.64
CA THR A 259 -17.00 -0.15 10.99
C THR A 259 -17.99 -0.93 11.87
N GLY A 260 -17.94 -0.77 13.20
CA GLY A 260 -18.82 -1.49 14.14
C GLY A 260 -20.01 -0.70 14.69
N ALA A 261 -20.05 0.62 14.46
CA ALA A 261 -21.02 1.50 15.12
C ALA A 261 -22.20 1.84 14.18
N LYS A 262 -23.44 1.65 14.66
CA LYS A 262 -24.63 2.20 13.97
C LYS A 262 -24.57 3.73 13.89
N GLN A 263 -24.01 4.36 14.92
CA GLN A 263 -23.69 5.78 14.99
C GLN A 263 -22.39 5.96 15.79
N PRO A 264 -21.27 6.33 15.14
CA PRO A 264 -20.04 6.62 15.84
C PRO A 264 -20.19 7.83 16.77
N GLU A 265 -19.57 7.76 17.94
CA GLU A 265 -19.48 8.90 18.84
C GLU A 265 -18.55 9.97 18.24
N VAL A 266 -19.10 11.17 18.00
CA VAL A 266 -18.39 12.25 17.29
C VAL A 266 -17.11 12.65 18.01
N ASP A 267 -17.13 12.72 19.35
CA ASP A 267 -15.98 13.11 20.15
C ASP A 267 -14.83 12.11 20.02
N ASN A 268 -15.14 10.81 19.99
CA ASN A 268 -14.15 9.76 19.74
C ASN A 268 -13.55 9.87 18.33
N VAL A 269 -14.38 10.12 17.31
CA VAL A 269 -13.90 10.35 15.93
C VAL A 269 -12.96 11.55 15.85
N GLN A 270 -13.30 12.67 16.50
CA GLN A 270 -12.45 13.87 16.53
C GLN A 270 -11.13 13.63 17.26
N ALA A 271 -11.16 12.89 18.38
CA ALA A 271 -9.95 12.53 19.12
C ALA A 271 -9.00 11.68 18.25
N LEU A 272 -9.53 10.69 17.52
CA LEU A 272 -8.73 9.85 16.61
C LEU A 272 -8.16 10.66 15.44
N LEU A 273 -8.93 11.57 14.85
CA LEU A 273 -8.43 12.48 13.81
C LEU A 273 -7.31 13.39 14.32
N ALA A 274 -7.39 13.86 15.58
CA ALA A 274 -6.33 14.66 16.19
C ALA A 274 -5.03 13.84 16.38
N VAL A 275 -5.14 12.58 16.82
CA VAL A 275 -3.98 11.67 16.90
C VAL A 275 -3.36 11.47 15.51
N MET A 276 -4.17 11.22 14.48
CA MET A 276 -3.68 11.08 13.10
C MET A 276 -2.95 12.33 12.60
N MET A 277 -3.44 13.52 12.96
CA MET A 277 -2.78 14.78 12.60
C MET A 277 -1.38 14.87 13.21
N VAL A 278 -1.26 14.59 14.52
CA VAL A 278 0.03 14.61 15.23
C VAL A 278 1.00 13.59 14.64
N GLU A 279 0.55 12.35 14.40
CA GLU A 279 1.39 11.31 13.81
C GLU A 279 1.81 11.64 12.38
N GLY A 280 0.89 12.18 11.56
CA GLY A 280 1.23 12.58 10.20
C GLY A 280 2.18 13.78 10.13
N GLU A 281 2.09 14.74 11.06
CA GLU A 281 3.07 15.83 11.17
C GLU A 281 4.46 15.31 11.49
N LYS A 282 4.59 14.34 12.41
CA LYS A 282 5.88 13.68 12.70
C LYS A 282 6.47 13.03 11.46
N VAL A 283 5.64 12.27 10.72
CA VAL A 283 6.06 11.59 9.47
C VAL A 283 6.49 12.61 8.42
N CYS A 284 5.70 13.66 8.18
CA CYS A 284 6.01 14.70 7.19
C CYS A 284 7.30 15.44 7.53
N LYS A 285 7.49 15.82 8.80
CA LYS A 285 8.73 16.42 9.28
C LYS A 285 9.91 15.48 9.03
N ARG A 286 9.76 14.19 9.36
CA ARG A 286 10.84 13.22 9.20
C ARG A 286 11.23 12.98 7.74
N LEU A 287 10.23 12.84 6.86
CA LEU A 287 10.47 12.73 5.42
C LEU A 287 11.21 13.96 4.89
N SER A 288 10.89 15.17 5.38
CA SER A 288 11.59 16.39 4.97
C SER A 288 13.07 16.40 5.38
N GLU A 289 13.40 15.94 6.59
CA GLU A 289 14.78 15.81 7.08
C GLU A 289 15.58 14.80 6.23
N VAL A 290 14.96 13.65 5.95
CA VAL A 290 15.54 12.55 5.20
C VAL A 290 15.78 12.93 3.72
N LEU A 291 14.79 13.56 3.07
CA LEU A 291 14.93 14.08 1.69
C LEU A 291 15.95 15.23 1.61
N GLY A 292 16.03 16.06 2.65
CA GLY A 292 17.05 17.10 2.77
C GLY A 292 18.47 16.51 2.82
N TYR A 293 18.68 15.51 3.67
CA TYR A 293 19.97 14.81 3.78
C TYR A 293 20.41 14.15 2.47
N LEU A 294 19.47 13.51 1.75
CA LEU A 294 19.74 12.94 0.44
C LEU A 294 20.19 13.99 -0.58
N THR A 295 19.53 15.15 -0.60
CA THR A 295 19.85 16.22 -1.54
C THR A 295 21.27 16.76 -1.31
N VAL A 296 21.65 16.93 -0.04
CA VAL A 296 23.01 17.35 0.34
C VAL A 296 24.04 16.29 -0.04
N THR A 297 23.77 15.02 0.24
CA THR A 297 24.70 13.91 -0.06
C THR A 297 24.88 13.72 -1.56
N ALA A 298 23.80 13.75 -2.35
CA ALA A 298 23.87 13.68 -3.80
C ALA A 298 24.68 14.84 -4.40
N LYS A 299 24.53 16.06 -3.84
CA LYS A 299 25.33 17.23 -4.26
C LYS A 299 26.81 17.05 -3.91
N ALA A 300 27.13 16.51 -2.74
CA ALA A 300 28.50 16.24 -2.31
C ALA A 300 29.17 15.16 -3.18
N ILE A 301 28.46 14.07 -3.47
CA ILE A 301 28.93 13.01 -4.39
C ILE A 301 29.17 13.59 -5.78
N LYS A 302 28.23 14.39 -6.31
CA LYS A 302 28.38 15.04 -7.63
C LYS A 302 29.55 16.02 -7.66
N ALA A 303 29.79 16.77 -6.58
CA ALA A 303 30.93 17.67 -6.47
C ALA A 303 32.26 16.90 -6.43
N ASN A 304 32.33 15.81 -5.66
CA ASN A 304 33.53 14.97 -5.55
C ASN A 304 33.84 14.19 -6.84
N THR A 305 32.81 13.71 -7.53
CA THR A 305 32.98 13.05 -8.85
C THR A 305 33.33 14.05 -9.96
N ALA A 306 32.86 15.30 -9.89
CA ALA A 306 33.30 16.36 -10.80
C ALA A 306 34.73 16.84 -10.52
N SER A 307 35.21 16.77 -9.27
CA SER A 307 36.59 17.11 -8.91
C SER A 307 37.60 16.00 -9.25
N LEU A 308 37.14 14.75 -9.35
CA LEU A 308 37.88 13.67 -10.02
C LEU A 308 37.80 13.87 -11.53
N SER A 309 38.40 14.95 -12.00
CA SER A 309 38.46 15.30 -13.41
C SER A 309 39.18 14.20 -14.19
N VAL A 310 38.66 13.88 -15.37
CA VAL A 310 39.23 12.97 -16.37
C VAL A 310 40.73 13.22 -16.63
N ASN A 311 41.24 14.43 -16.35
CA ASN A 311 42.66 14.77 -16.44
C ASN A 311 43.56 14.02 -15.45
N ASP A 312 43.06 13.59 -14.29
CA ASP A 312 43.85 12.80 -13.33
C ASP A 312 43.92 11.33 -13.72
N VAL A 313 42.91 10.81 -14.43
CA VAL A 313 42.92 9.47 -15.03
C VAL A 313 43.84 9.44 -16.27
N ILE A 314 43.74 10.45 -17.15
CA ILE A 314 44.58 10.56 -18.36
C ILE A 314 46.06 10.81 -18.04
N ARG A 315 46.41 11.46 -16.92
CA ARG A 315 47.82 11.61 -16.51
C ARG A 315 48.41 10.36 -15.84
N SER A 316 47.60 9.37 -15.51
CA SER A 316 48.03 8.12 -14.86
C SER A 316 48.14 6.92 -15.81
N THR A 317 47.71 7.08 -17.08
CA THR A 317 47.83 6.11 -18.18
C THR A 317 48.78 6.62 -19.25
#